data_AF-A0A948B656-F1
#
_entry.id   AF-A0A948B656-F1
#
_cell.length_a   1.000
_cell.length_b   1.000
_cell.length_c   1.000
_cell.angle_alpha   90.00
_cell.angle_beta   90.00
_cell.angle_gamma   90.00
#
_symmetry.space_group_name_H-M   'P 1'
#
loop_
_entity.id
_entity.type
_entity.pdbx_description
1 polymer ?
#
loop_
_entity_poly.entity_id
_entity_poly.type
_entity_poly.pdbx_seq_one_letter_code
_entity_poly.pdbx_strand_id
1 'polypeptide(L)'
;MPVPNLTLPLTAFLILYGIFICIYALYTFFNAYHLIKFGLIGRTTRSIIVVQAGLSLILLIVSLFLVTYQDWTVTWNLTEIFQRDAEQIFPAL
;
A
#
# COMPACT_ATOMS: atom_id res chain seq x y z
N MET A 1 7.88 31.56 14.23
CA MET A 1 8.32 30.46 15.12
C MET A 1 9.12 29.49 14.27
N PRO A 2 10.27 28.96 14.72
CA PRO A 2 10.99 27.95 13.96
C PRO A 2 10.07 26.74 13.79
N VAL A 3 9.84 26.34 12.54
CA VAL A 3 9.08 25.13 12.25
C VAL A 3 9.95 23.96 12.69
N PRO A 4 9.48 23.05 13.56
CA PRO A 4 10.28 21.91 13.96
C PRO A 4 10.69 21.11 12.73
N ASN A 5 11.95 20.69 12.68
CA ASN A 5 12.46 19.88 11.58
C ASN A 5 11.86 18.47 11.68
N LEU A 6 10.85 18.21 10.86
CA LEU A 6 10.11 16.95 10.87
C LEU A 6 10.70 16.05 9.79
N THR A 7 11.60 15.17 10.20
CA THR A 7 12.16 14.13 9.34
C THR A 7 11.42 12.82 9.59
N LEU A 8 10.91 12.22 8.51
CA LEU A 8 10.18 10.96 8.58
C LEU A 8 10.92 9.90 7.77
N PRO A 9 11.35 8.79 8.41
CA PRO A 9 12.04 7.73 7.69
C PRO A 9 11.06 6.98 6.80
N LEU A 10 11.44 6.76 5.53
CA LEU A 10 10.57 6.08 4.57
C LEU A 10 10.26 4.63 4.96
N THR A 11 11.12 4.03 5.79
CA THR A 11 10.90 2.71 6.40
C THR A 11 9.57 2.58 7.15
N ALA A 12 9.03 3.68 7.72
CA ALA A 12 7.72 3.65 8.37
C ALA A 12 6.59 3.25 7.41
N PHE A 13 6.65 3.73 6.15
CA PHE A 13 5.70 3.35 5.11
C PHE A 13 5.89 1.90 4.66
N LEU A 14 7.13 1.41 4.63
CA LEU A 14 7.42 0.01 4.32
C LEU A 14 6.81 -0.94 5.37
N ILE A 15 6.89 -0.59 6.66
CA ILE A 15 6.25 -1.36 7.74
C ILE A 15 4.74 -1.39 7.54
N LEU A 16 4.12 -0.23 7.27
CA LEU A 16 2.68 -0.14 7.03
C LEU A 16 2.24 -0.98 5.82
N TYR A 17 3.03 -0.92 4.73
CA TYR A 17 2.83 -1.77 3.56
C TYR A 17 2.92 -3.26 3.92
N GLY A 18 3.92 -3.66 4.71
CA GLY A 18 4.05 -5.04 5.19
C GLY A 18 2.85 -5.52 6.00
N ILE A 19 2.32 -4.69 6.90
CA ILE A 19 1.09 -4.99 7.65
C ILE A 19 -0.10 -5.18 6.70
N PHE A 20 -0.26 -4.29 5.72
CA PHE A 20 -1.30 -4.40 4.71
C PHE A 20 -1.20 -5.72 3.92
N ILE A 21 0.01 -6.12 3.51
CA ILE A 21 0.24 -7.41 2.83
C ILE A 21 -0.15 -8.59 3.72
N CYS A 22 0.19 -8.57 5.00
CA CYS A 22 -0.20 -9.63 5.94
C CYS A 22 -1.72 -9.75 6.07
N ILE A 23 -2.43 -8.63 6.21
CA ILE A 23 -3.90 -8.61 6.29
C ILE A 23 -4.51 -9.15 4.99
N TYR A 24 -4.00 -8.69 3.84
CA TYR A 24 -4.44 -9.16 2.52
C TYR A 24 -4.22 -10.67 2.35
N ALA A 25 -3.07 -11.20 2.79
CA ALA A 25 -2.77 -12.62 2.72
C ALA A 25 -3.74 -13.45 3.59
N LEU A 26 -4.00 -13.01 4.83
CA LEU A 26 -4.99 -13.65 5.71
C LEU A 26 -6.40 -13.63 5.11
N TYR A 27 -6.82 -12.49 4.57
CA TYR A 27 -8.12 -12.35 3.91
C TYR A 27 -8.26 -13.28 2.70
N THR A 28 -7.24 -13.31 1.83
CA THR A 28 -7.22 -14.18 0.65
C THR A 28 -7.23 -15.65 1.04
N PHE A 29 -6.45 -16.04 2.06
CA PHE A 29 -6.44 -17.40 2.59
C PHE A 29 -7.81 -17.80 3.15
N PHE A 30 -8.44 -16.93 3.95
CA PHE A 30 -9.77 -17.17 4.50
C PHE A 30 -10.82 -17.36 3.41
N ASN A 31 -10.80 -16.52 2.37
CA ASN A 31 -11.71 -16.64 1.22
C ASN A 31 -11.49 -17.93 0.43
N ALA A 32 -10.23 -18.29 0.16
CA ALA A 32 -9.88 -19.54 -0.51
C ALA A 32 -10.36 -20.76 0.31
N TYR A 33 -10.12 -20.75 1.62
CA TYR A 33 -10.60 -21.79 2.53
C TYR A 33 -12.12 -21.94 2.48
N HIS A 34 -12.86 -20.82 2.53
CA HIS A 34 -14.32 -20.86 2.48
C HIS A 34 -14.83 -21.40 1.13
N LEU A 35 -14.18 -21.01 0.04
CA LEU A 35 -14.51 -21.47 -1.30
C LEU A 35 -14.31 -22.98 -1.45
N ILE A 36 -13.24 -23.53 -0.87
CA ILE A 36 -12.95 -24.97 -0.89
C ILE A 36 -13.89 -25.75 0.04
N LYS A 37 -14.07 -25.28 1.29
CA LYS A 37 -14.78 -26.04 2.32
C LYS A 37 -16.30 -25.97 2.20
N PHE A 38 -16.84 -24.77 1.99
CA PHE A 38 -18.29 -24.58 2.01
C PHE A 38 -18.90 -24.65 0.63
N GLY A 39 -18.10 -24.45 -0.43
CA GLY A 39 -18.57 -24.44 -1.80
C GLY A 39 -19.55 -23.28 -2.03
N LEU A 40 -19.19 -22.32 -2.86
CA LEU A 40 -20.10 -21.21 -3.15
C LEU A 40 -21.38 -21.73 -3.83
N ILE A 41 -22.53 -21.44 -3.22
CA ILE A 41 -23.87 -21.68 -3.78
C ILE A 41 -24.06 -20.68 -4.93
N GLY A 42 -23.58 -21.04 -6.12
CA GLY A 42 -23.73 -20.23 -7.33
C GLY A 42 -22.45 -20.14 -8.17
N ARG A 43 -22.56 -20.49 -9.46
CA ARG A 43 -21.48 -20.35 -10.44
C ARG A 43 -20.96 -18.92 -10.52
N THR A 44 -21.85 -17.93 -10.46
CA THR A 44 -21.50 -16.50 -10.54
C THR A 44 -20.58 -16.06 -9.40
N THR A 45 -20.90 -16.41 -8.16
CA THR A 45 -20.10 -16.02 -7.00
C THR A 45 -18.70 -16.64 -7.04
N ARG A 46 -18.59 -17.88 -7.53
CA ARG A 46 -17.29 -18.54 -7.73
C ARG A 46 -16.45 -17.80 -8.76
N SER A 47 -17.03 -17.44 -9.90
CA SER A 47 -16.31 -16.69 -10.95
C SER A 47 -15.83 -15.32 -10.47
N ILE A 48 -16.67 -14.59 -9.72
CA ILE A 48 -16.30 -13.28 -9.16
C ILE A 48 -15.09 -13.41 -8.23
N ILE A 49 -15.10 -14.38 -7.31
CA ILE A 49 -14.00 -14.56 -6.36
C ILE A 49 -12.70 -14.97 -7.07
N VAL A 50 -12.78 -15.82 -8.09
CA VAL A 50 -11.60 -16.21 -8.88
C VAL A 50 -11.01 -15.01 -9.64
N VAL A 51 -11.85 -14.21 -10.29
CA VAL A 51 -11.41 -13.01 -11.03
C VAL A 51 -10.83 -11.97 -10.09
N GLN A 52 -11.50 -11.71 -8.96
CA GLN A 52 -11.01 -10.80 -7.94
C GLN A 52 -9.64 -11.24 -7.41
N ALA A 53 -9.51 -12.51 -7.00
CA ALA A 53 -8.25 -13.04 -6.47
C ALA A 53 -7.12 -13.01 -7.50
N GLY A 54 -7.42 -13.29 -8.77
CA GLY A 54 -6.45 -13.21 -9.86
C GLY A 54 -5.96 -11.78 -10.09
N LEU A 55 -6.88 -10.81 -10.21
CA LEU A 55 -6.54 -9.40 -10.39
C LEU A 55 -5.76 -8.84 -9.20
N SER A 56 -6.19 -9.14 -7.97
CA SER A 56 -5.49 -8.67 -6.77
C SER A 56 -4.11 -9.31 -6.61
N LEU A 57 -3.92 -10.55 -7.05
CA LEU A 57 -2.60 -11.19 -7.09
C LEU A 57 -1.66 -10.51 -8.08
N ILE A 58 -2.15 -10.14 -9.28
CA ILE A 58 -1.34 -9.40 -10.26
C ILE A 58 -0.94 -8.02 -9.69
N LEU A 59 -1.90 -7.30 -9.10
CA LEU A 59 -1.63 -6.01 -8.45
C LEU A 59 -0.60 -6.15 -7.32
N LEU A 60 -0.70 -7.21 -6.52
CA LEU A 60 0.27 -7.51 -5.48
C LEU A 60 1.68 -7.68 -6.06
N ILE A 61 1.84 -8.51 -7.09
CA ILE A 61 3.15 -8.77 -7.73
C ILE A 61 3.76 -7.47 -8.28
N VAL A 62 2.96 -6.67 -8.99
CA VAL A 62 3.40 -5.37 -9.52
C VAL A 62 3.80 -4.44 -8.38
N SER A 63 3.01 -4.38 -7.30
CA SER A 63 3.33 -3.53 -6.15
C SER A 63 4.63 -3.95 -5.45
N LEU A 64 4.87 -5.25 -5.30
CA LEU A 64 6.11 -5.78 -4.71
C LEU A 64 7.32 -5.40 -5.56
N PHE A 65 7.19 -5.51 -6.89
CA PHE A 65 8.24 -5.11 -7.81
C PHE A 65 8.57 -3.61 -7.64
N LEU A 66 7.57 -2.73 -7.67
CA LEU A 66 7.77 -1.29 -7.46
C LEU A 66 8.42 -0.98 -6.11
N VAL A 67 8.01 -1.67 -5.04
CA VAL A 67 8.58 -1.51 -3.70
C VAL A 67 10.06 -1.89 -3.66
N THR A 68 10.51 -2.89 -4.41
CA THR A 68 11.92 -3.31 -4.43
C THR A 68 12.88 -2.34 -5.10
N TYR A 69 12.41 -1.46 -5.99
CA TYR A 69 13.27 -0.43 -6.63
C TYR A 69 13.48 0.81 -5.77
N GLN A 70 12.67 1.00 -4.74
CA GLN A 70 12.74 2.16 -3.88
C GLN A 70 13.83 1.99 -2.82
N ASP A 71 14.68 3.01 -2.64
CA ASP A 71 15.55 3.07 -1.48
C ASP A 71 14.72 3.49 -0.25
N TRP A 72 14.62 2.57 0.71
CA TRP A 72 13.85 2.73 1.94
C TRP A 72 14.66 3.35 3.08
N THR A 73 15.97 3.50 2.92
CA THR A 73 16.85 4.11 3.92
C THR A 73 16.80 5.63 3.90
N VAL A 74 16.20 6.19 2.84
CA VAL A 74 15.99 7.63 2.66
C VAL A 74 15.06 8.18 3.74
N THR A 75 15.36 9.39 4.21
CA THR A 75 14.49 10.17 5.07
C THR A 75 13.85 11.29 4.25
N TRP A 76 12.55 11.52 4.46
CA TRP A 76 11.88 12.69 3.92
C TRP A 76 11.90 13.81 4.94
N ASN A 77 12.42 14.97 4.55
CA ASN A 77 12.25 16.20 5.30
C ASN A 77 10.91 16.82 4.93
N LEU A 78 9.90 16.58 5.77
CA LEU A 78 8.54 17.09 5.51
C LEU A 78 8.50 18.61 5.58
N THR A 79 9.34 19.22 6.42
CA THR A 79 9.42 20.68 6.56
C THR A 79 9.85 21.33 5.24
N GLU A 80 10.82 20.75 4.54
CA GLU A 80 11.28 21.24 3.22
C GLU A 80 10.22 21.07 2.13
N ILE A 81 9.49 19.94 2.13
CA ILE A 81 8.42 19.68 1.15
C ILE A 81 7.30 20.71 1.32
N PHE A 82 6.83 20.91 2.55
CA PHE A 82 5.76 21.88 2.83
C PHE A 82 6.19 23.33 2.54
N GLN A 83 7.46 23.69 2.76
CA GLN A 83 7.99 25.02 2.43
C GLN A 83 8.07 25.23 0.92
N ARG A 84 8.58 24.25 0.18
CA ARG A 84 8.64 24.31 -1.29
C ARG A 84 7.25 24.45 -1.91
N ASP A 85 6.28 23.67 -1.43
CA ASP A 85 4.91 23.74 -1.93
C ASP A 85 4.24 25.07 -1.56
N ALA A 86 4.52 25.61 -0.37
CA ALA A 86 4.02 26.92 0.05
C ALA A 86 4.58 28.06 -0.82
N GLU A 87 5.88 28.07 -1.12
CA GLU A 87 6.50 29.05 -2.02
C GLU A 87 5.97 28.95 -3.45
N GLN A 88 5.67 27.74 -3.92
CA GLN A 88 5.14 27.51 -5.26
C GLN A 88 3.66 27.95 -5.40
N ILE A 89 2.89 27.86 -4.33
CA ILE A 89 1.47 28.29 -4.28
C ILE A 89 1.34 29.79 -3.97
N PHE A 90 2.23 30.34 -3.13
CA PHE A 90 2.26 31.74 -2.73
C PHE A 90 3.65 32.35 -2.98
N PRO A 91 4.04 32.58 -4.24
CA PRO A 91 5.31 33.23 -4.52
C PRO A 91 5.27 34.68 -4.02
N ALA A 92 6.22 35.04 -3.14
CA ALA A 92 6.47 36.39 -2.62
C ALA A 92 5.64 36.90 -1.42
N LEU A 93 5.22 36.03 -0.50
CA LEU A 93 4.89 36.41 0.89
C LEU A 93 6.03 36.02 1.84
#